data_AF-A0A1M7RCZ2-F1
#
_entry.id   AF-A0A1M7RCZ2-F1
#
_cell.length_a   1.000
_cell.length_b   1.000
_cell.length_c   1.000
_cell.angle_alpha   90.00
_cell.angle_beta   90.00
_cell.angle_gamma   90.00
#
_symmetry.space_group_name_H-M   'P 1'
#
loop_
_entity.id
_entity.type
_entity.pdbx_description
1 polymer ?
#
loop_
_entity_poly.entity_id
_entity_poly.type
_entity_poly.pdbx_seq_one_letter_code
_entity_poly.pdbx_strand_id
1 'polypeptide(L)'
;MRFGPVADIQGVTAGTKSANTCVGYLTKYLTKSVAECHAPETDQQRAHVDRLAAALRYEPCSERCANWLLYGIQPRNAKAGLVPGRCSGKAHRRETLGFVGRRVLVSRKWSGKTLTDHRADRKAHVLRVLGAVGKQVENADAYVWERAKPTDEDCPPVASLLMRTLTDRLRWRQEYATAQDALADLSATEPADRAA
;
A
#
# COMPACT_ATOMS: atom_id res chain seq x y z
N MET A 1 -22.20 -39.25 -22.15
CA MET A 1 -20.88 -39.10 -21.47
C MET A 1 -20.76 -37.65 -21.03
N ARG A 2 -20.57 -37.38 -19.74
CA ARG A 2 -20.49 -36.01 -19.20
C ARG A 2 -19.11 -35.86 -18.58
N PHE A 3 -18.23 -35.07 -19.22
CA PHE A 3 -16.90 -34.81 -18.68
C PHE A 3 -17.02 -33.98 -17.40
N GLY A 4 -16.20 -34.28 -16.40
CA GLY A 4 -16.18 -33.61 -15.11
C GLY A 4 -15.73 -32.13 -15.21
N PRO A 5 -15.67 -31.41 -14.08
CA PRO A 5 -15.27 -30.01 -14.09
C PRO A 5 -13.84 -29.84 -14.65
N VAL A 6 -13.72 -29.03 -15.69
CA VAL A 6 -12.43 -28.67 -16.29
C VAL A 6 -11.77 -27.61 -15.40
N ALA A 7 -10.63 -27.94 -14.82
CA ALA A 7 -9.81 -26.97 -14.10
C ALA A 7 -8.93 -26.19 -15.09
N ASP A 8 -9.08 -24.87 -15.12
CA ASP A 8 -8.17 -23.97 -15.84
C ASP A 8 -6.93 -23.71 -14.96
N ILE A 9 -5.87 -24.49 -15.19
CA ILE A 9 -4.63 -24.40 -14.42
C ILE A 9 -3.67 -23.46 -15.15
N GLN A 10 -3.50 -22.25 -14.62
CA GLN A 10 -2.57 -21.26 -15.14
C GLN A 10 -1.21 -21.39 -14.43
N GLY A 11 -0.16 -21.76 -15.16
CA GLY A 11 1.21 -21.81 -14.65
C GLY A 11 1.80 -20.41 -14.46
N VAL A 12 2.51 -20.18 -13.34
CA VAL A 12 3.12 -18.89 -13.00
C VAL A 12 4.61 -19.07 -12.75
N THR A 13 5.46 -18.45 -13.58
CA THR A 13 6.92 -18.53 -13.46
C THR A 13 7.47 -17.57 -12.41
N ALA A 14 8.30 -18.07 -11.48
CA ALA A 14 8.92 -17.26 -10.43
C ALA A 14 9.76 -16.10 -10.97
N GLY A 15 9.87 -15.02 -10.19
CA GLY A 15 10.68 -13.82 -10.54
C GLY A 15 10.05 -12.89 -11.59
N THR A 16 8.90 -13.25 -12.15
CA THR A 16 8.23 -12.44 -13.18
C THR A 16 7.24 -11.42 -12.59
N LYS A 17 6.91 -10.39 -13.37
CA LYS A 17 5.86 -9.42 -13.01
C LYS A 17 4.48 -10.09 -12.86
N SER A 18 4.19 -11.10 -13.69
CA SER A 18 2.94 -11.87 -13.59
C SER A 18 2.87 -12.64 -12.28
N ALA A 19 3.97 -13.25 -11.83
CA ALA A 19 4.02 -13.91 -10.51
C ALA A 19 3.72 -12.97 -9.35
N ASN A 20 4.37 -11.81 -9.32
CA ASN A 20 4.11 -10.82 -8.28
C ASN A 20 2.66 -10.30 -8.32
N THR A 21 2.08 -10.18 -9.51
CA THR A 21 0.67 -9.79 -9.69
C THR A 21 -0.28 -10.89 -9.19
N CYS A 22 -0.03 -12.15 -9.56
CA CYS A 22 -0.79 -13.31 -9.10
C CYS A 22 -0.75 -13.45 -7.58
N VAL A 23 0.44 -13.39 -6.95
CA VAL A 23 0.57 -13.44 -5.49
C VAL A 23 -0.18 -12.28 -4.84
N GLY A 24 -0.06 -11.06 -5.38
CA GLY A 24 -0.81 -9.90 -4.88
C GLY A 24 -2.33 -10.05 -5.00
N TYR A 25 -2.82 -10.71 -6.06
CA TYR A 25 -4.24 -10.98 -6.25
C TYR A 25 -4.75 -12.14 -5.40
N LEU A 26 -3.96 -13.20 -5.25
CA LEU A 26 -4.28 -14.36 -4.43
C LEU A 26 -4.41 -13.94 -2.97
N THR A 27 -3.42 -13.21 -2.45
CA THR A 27 -3.46 -12.64 -1.09
C THR A 27 -4.60 -11.64 -0.91
N LYS A 28 -5.01 -10.92 -1.95
CA LYS A 28 -6.19 -10.04 -1.87
C LYS A 28 -7.50 -10.81 -1.60
N TYR A 29 -7.60 -12.07 -2.03
CA TYR A 29 -8.83 -12.86 -2.01
C TYR A 29 -8.71 -14.25 -1.34
N LEU A 30 -7.64 -14.50 -0.57
CA LEU A 30 -7.37 -15.82 0.01
C LEU A 30 -8.54 -16.34 0.85
N THR A 31 -9.29 -15.45 1.50
CA THR A 31 -10.56 -15.76 2.16
C THR A 31 -11.62 -14.78 1.68
N LYS A 32 -12.78 -15.29 1.25
CA LYS A 32 -13.90 -14.46 0.78
C LYS A 32 -14.89 -14.15 1.91
N SER A 33 -15.13 -15.15 2.75
CA SER A 33 -15.99 -15.09 3.94
C SER A 33 -15.25 -15.73 5.11
N VAL A 34 -15.27 -15.07 6.27
CA VAL A 34 -14.73 -15.68 7.50
C VAL A 34 -15.64 -16.83 7.95
N ALA A 35 -16.93 -16.74 7.65
CA ALA A 35 -17.90 -17.79 7.95
C ALA A 35 -17.70 -19.06 7.11
N GLU A 36 -16.91 -19.01 6.02
CA GLU A 36 -16.55 -20.20 5.22
C GLU A 36 -15.28 -20.89 5.75
N CYS A 37 -14.51 -20.24 6.63
CA CYS A 37 -13.27 -20.83 7.16
C CYS A 37 -13.52 -21.92 8.21
N HIS A 38 -14.63 -21.83 8.94
CA HIS A 38 -14.98 -22.79 9.99
C HIS A 38 -16.50 -22.80 10.22
N ALA A 39 -17.11 -23.98 10.14
CA ALA A 39 -18.50 -24.20 10.53
C ALA A 39 -18.54 -24.65 12.00
N PRO A 40 -19.27 -23.94 12.89
CA PRO A 40 -19.36 -24.34 14.29
C PRO A 40 -20.22 -25.60 14.44
N GLU A 41 -19.61 -26.67 14.93
CA GLU A 41 -20.22 -27.98 15.13
C GLU A 41 -20.92 -28.07 16.49
N THR A 42 -20.40 -27.40 17.52
CA THR A 42 -20.94 -27.44 18.89
C THR A 42 -21.71 -26.17 19.29
N ASP A 43 -22.58 -26.27 20.30
CA ASP A 43 -23.29 -25.11 20.85
C ASP A 43 -22.34 -24.09 21.46
N GLN A 44 -21.25 -24.54 22.09
CA GLN A 44 -20.23 -23.67 22.64
C GLN A 44 -19.53 -22.84 21.55
N GLN A 45 -19.23 -23.45 20.41
CA GLN A 45 -18.67 -22.76 19.25
C GLN A 45 -19.65 -21.72 18.68
N ARG A 46 -20.94 -22.07 18.55
CA ARG A 46 -21.99 -21.14 18.11
C ARG A 46 -22.09 -19.93 19.06
N ALA A 47 -22.18 -20.18 20.35
CA ALA A 47 -22.26 -19.13 21.37
C ALA A 47 -21.01 -18.24 21.40
N HIS A 48 -19.82 -18.81 21.16
CA HIS A 48 -18.58 -18.03 21.03
C HIS A 48 -18.63 -17.08 19.83
N VAL A 49 -19.05 -17.56 18.65
CA VAL A 49 -19.19 -16.72 17.45
C VAL A 49 -20.25 -15.63 17.66
N ASP A 50 -21.36 -15.92 18.34
CA ASP A 50 -22.38 -14.92 18.69
C ASP A 50 -21.83 -13.83 19.60
N ARG A 51 -21.07 -14.20 20.63
CA ARG A 51 -20.43 -13.24 21.53
C ARG A 51 -19.46 -12.34 20.78
N LEU A 52 -18.67 -12.90 19.87
CA LEU A 52 -17.73 -12.15 19.04
C LEU A 52 -18.48 -11.17 18.12
N ALA A 53 -19.55 -11.62 17.47
CA ALA A 53 -20.40 -10.79 16.62
C ALA A 53 -21.04 -9.63 17.40
N ALA A 54 -21.51 -9.89 18.62
CA ALA A 54 -22.10 -8.87 19.49
C ALA A 54 -21.07 -7.80 19.88
N ALA A 55 -19.85 -8.21 20.27
CA ALA A 55 -18.77 -7.29 20.62
C ALA A 55 -18.35 -6.41 19.43
N LEU A 56 -18.04 -7.03 18.29
CA LEU A 56 -17.54 -6.31 17.11
C LEU A 56 -18.61 -5.49 16.38
N ARG A 57 -19.89 -5.62 16.73
CA ARG A 57 -20.97 -4.81 16.15
C ARG A 57 -20.78 -3.31 16.42
N TYR A 58 -20.26 -2.97 17.59
CA TYR A 58 -20.11 -1.58 18.03
C TYR A 58 -18.70 -1.02 17.84
N GLU A 59 -17.70 -1.88 17.62
CA GLU A 59 -16.33 -1.45 17.37
C GLU A 59 -16.17 -0.69 16.04
N PRO A 60 -15.52 0.49 16.01
CA PRO A 60 -15.34 1.24 14.77
C PRO A 60 -14.51 0.48 13.72
N CYS A 61 -15.11 0.14 12.58
CA CYS A 61 -14.45 -0.72 11.58
C CYS A 61 -13.46 0.02 10.64
N SER A 62 -13.47 1.36 10.63
CA SER A 62 -12.61 2.22 9.80
C SER A 62 -12.72 3.68 10.23
N GLU A 63 -11.83 4.57 9.76
CA GLU A 63 -11.89 6.02 9.98
C GLU A 63 -13.26 6.66 9.63
N ARG A 64 -14.03 6.05 8.72
CA ARG A 64 -15.32 6.56 8.24
C ARG A 64 -16.52 5.89 8.93
N CYS A 65 -16.29 5.04 9.92
CA CYS A 65 -17.33 4.24 10.56
C CYS A 65 -18.28 5.12 11.38
N ALA A 66 -19.60 4.90 11.24
CA ALA A 66 -20.61 5.62 12.03
C ALA A 66 -20.48 5.35 13.54
N ASN A 67 -19.90 4.22 13.93
CA ASN A 67 -19.76 3.84 15.34
C ASN A 67 -18.77 4.74 16.10
N TRP A 68 -17.90 5.50 15.41
CA TRP A 68 -17.09 6.54 16.07
C TRP A 68 -17.95 7.55 16.85
N LEU A 69 -19.19 7.78 16.40
CA LEU A 69 -20.14 8.67 17.07
C LEU A 69 -20.55 8.14 18.45
N LEU A 70 -20.47 6.83 18.73
CA LEU A 70 -20.69 6.28 20.08
C LEU A 70 -19.62 6.76 21.08
N TYR A 71 -18.44 7.11 20.57
CA TYR A 71 -17.30 7.58 21.36
C TYR A 71 -17.14 9.11 21.30
N GLY A 72 -18.11 9.83 20.74
CA GLY A 72 -18.03 11.29 20.56
C GLY A 72 -17.03 11.75 19.51
N ILE A 73 -16.52 10.84 18.65
CA ILE A 73 -15.53 11.15 17.62
C ILE A 73 -16.23 11.30 16.27
N GLN A 74 -15.96 12.40 15.57
CA GLN A 74 -16.49 12.61 14.22
C GLN A 74 -15.77 11.69 13.21
N PRO A 75 -16.48 10.82 12.48
CA PRO A 75 -15.86 10.00 11.46
C PRO A 75 -15.38 10.83 10.29
N ARG A 76 -14.31 10.37 9.64
CA ARG A 76 -13.77 11.00 8.44
C ARG A 76 -14.81 11.02 7.32
N ASN A 77 -14.97 12.16 6.66
CA ASN A 77 -15.97 12.38 5.61
C ASN A 77 -17.40 12.05 6.09
N ALA A 78 -17.75 12.44 7.32
CA ALA A 78 -19.09 12.29 7.87
C ALA A 78 -20.13 12.89 6.92
N LYS A 79 -21.25 12.17 6.72
CA LYS A 79 -22.38 12.60 5.91
C LYS A 79 -23.61 12.74 6.78
N ALA A 80 -24.58 13.55 6.35
CA ALA A 80 -25.89 13.59 6.98
C ALA A 80 -26.52 12.19 7.02
N GLY A 81 -27.17 11.85 8.14
CA GLY A 81 -27.86 10.55 8.33
C GLY A 81 -27.01 9.43 8.92
N LEU A 82 -25.76 9.70 9.35
CA LEU A 82 -25.02 8.73 10.18
C LEU A 82 -25.64 8.62 11.56
N VAL A 83 -25.91 7.39 12.00
CA VAL A 83 -26.50 7.09 13.32
C VAL A 83 -25.48 6.31 14.15
N PRO A 84 -25.22 6.69 15.42
CA PRO A 84 -24.35 5.95 16.32
C PRO A 84 -24.76 4.47 16.41
N GLY A 85 -23.79 3.55 16.31
CA GLY A 85 -24.04 2.11 16.38
C GLY A 85 -24.66 1.48 15.12
N ARG A 86 -24.93 2.24 14.06
CA ARG A 86 -25.57 1.75 12.83
C ARG A 86 -24.70 1.96 11.59
N CYS A 87 -23.47 1.46 11.61
CA CYS A 87 -22.65 1.44 10.41
C CYS A 87 -23.12 0.37 9.40
N SER A 88 -23.34 0.77 8.14
CA SER A 88 -23.70 -0.13 7.02
C SER A 88 -22.50 -0.83 6.37
N GLY A 89 -21.30 -0.63 6.91
CA GLY A 89 -20.07 -1.21 6.41
C GLY A 89 -20.09 -2.74 6.47
N LYS A 90 -19.51 -3.40 5.46
CA LYS A 90 -19.45 -4.88 5.41
C LYS A 90 -18.81 -5.48 6.66
N ALA A 91 -17.84 -4.81 7.30
CA ALA A 91 -17.22 -5.34 8.53
C ALA A 91 -18.18 -5.55 9.71
N HIS A 92 -19.40 -5.01 9.68
CA HIS A 92 -20.41 -5.27 10.69
C HIS A 92 -21.37 -6.41 10.31
N ARG A 93 -21.21 -7.02 9.13
CA ARG A 93 -21.91 -8.25 8.76
C ARG A 93 -21.22 -9.43 9.41
N ARG A 94 -22.00 -10.40 9.87
CA ARG A 94 -21.49 -11.61 10.53
C ARG A 94 -20.49 -12.38 9.67
N GLU A 95 -20.76 -12.51 8.38
CA GLU A 95 -19.89 -13.19 7.39
C GLU A 95 -18.50 -12.55 7.25
N THR A 96 -18.39 -11.26 7.56
CA THR A 96 -17.20 -10.45 7.27
C THR A 96 -16.76 -9.61 8.46
N LEU A 97 -17.08 -10.08 9.66
CA LEU A 97 -16.86 -9.40 10.93
C LEU A 97 -15.40 -8.95 11.07
N GLY A 98 -15.15 -7.66 11.34
CA GLY A 98 -13.79 -7.11 11.53
C GLY A 98 -12.95 -6.92 10.25
N PHE A 99 -13.37 -7.49 9.12
CA PHE A 99 -12.65 -7.37 7.85
C PHE A 99 -13.53 -6.69 6.78
N VAL A 100 -13.09 -5.57 6.21
CA VAL A 100 -13.76 -4.92 5.06
C VAL A 100 -12.97 -5.16 3.77
N GLY A 101 -13.63 -5.69 2.72
CA GLY A 101 -13.00 -5.97 1.43
C GLY A 101 -11.78 -6.90 1.49
N ARG A 102 -10.58 -6.31 1.56
CA ARG A 102 -9.28 -7.02 1.49
C ARG A 102 -9.03 -7.73 2.82
N ARG A 103 -8.94 -9.06 2.79
CA ARG A 103 -8.80 -9.91 3.99
C ARG A 103 -7.37 -10.17 4.45
N VAL A 104 -6.40 -9.75 3.65
CA VAL A 104 -4.99 -9.62 4.07
C VAL A 104 -4.71 -8.16 4.38
N LEU A 105 -3.95 -7.91 5.44
CA LEU A 105 -3.47 -6.57 5.79
C LEU A 105 -2.73 -6.01 4.57
N VAL A 106 -3.32 -4.97 3.95
CA VAL A 106 -2.61 -4.21 2.91
C VAL A 106 -1.37 -3.56 3.52
N SER A 107 -0.34 -3.30 2.71
CA SER A 107 0.92 -2.70 3.19
C SER A 107 0.70 -1.48 4.08
N ARG A 108 -0.35 -0.68 3.82
CA ARG A 108 -0.76 0.44 4.68
C ARG A 108 -1.14 0.05 6.10
N LYS A 109 -1.90 -1.02 6.31
CA LYS A 109 -2.26 -1.48 7.66
C LYS A 109 -1.10 -2.20 8.36
N TRP A 110 -0.21 -2.82 7.60
CA TRP A 110 1.00 -3.46 8.12
C TRP A 110 2.07 -2.44 8.53
N SER A 111 2.33 -1.46 7.67
CA SER A 111 3.37 -0.44 7.89
C SER A 111 2.87 0.86 8.51
N GLY A 112 1.55 1.04 8.64
CA GLY A 112 0.93 2.33 8.98
C GLY A 112 1.00 3.39 7.87
N LYS A 113 1.70 3.12 6.74
CA LYS A 113 2.07 4.13 5.73
C LYS A 113 1.22 4.09 4.47
N THR A 114 0.79 5.26 4.00
CA THR A 114 0.13 5.44 2.71
C THR A 114 1.10 5.32 1.53
N LEU A 115 0.58 5.24 0.30
CA LEU A 115 1.45 5.25 -0.90
C LEU A 115 2.24 6.56 -1.03
N THR A 116 1.68 7.67 -0.52
CA THR A 116 2.35 8.96 -0.46
C THR A 116 3.51 8.89 0.52
N ASP A 117 3.31 8.31 1.70
CA ASP A 117 4.37 8.15 2.70
C ASP A 117 5.48 7.25 2.16
N HIS A 118 5.14 6.12 1.53
CA HIS A 118 6.12 5.26 0.85
C HIS A 118 6.86 5.96 -0.31
N ARG A 119 6.23 6.93 -0.97
CA ARG A 119 6.89 7.76 -1.99
C ARG A 119 7.86 8.75 -1.32
N ALA A 120 7.46 9.36 -0.20
CA ALA A 120 8.30 10.26 0.58
C ALA A 120 9.51 9.51 1.17
N ASP A 121 9.31 8.33 1.75
CA ASP A 121 10.37 7.45 2.25
C ASP A 121 11.38 7.10 1.15
N ARG A 122 10.90 6.72 -0.04
CA ARG A 122 11.78 6.42 -1.18
C ARG A 122 12.55 7.66 -1.64
N LYS A 123 11.91 8.83 -1.69
CA LYS A 123 12.57 10.10 -2.00
C LYS A 123 13.67 10.38 -0.96
N ALA A 124 13.34 10.30 0.33
CA ALA A 124 14.30 10.53 1.42
C ALA A 124 15.46 9.53 1.38
N HIS A 125 15.20 8.27 1.05
CA HIS A 125 16.24 7.27 0.86
C HIS A 125 17.18 7.61 -0.30
N VAL A 126 16.64 7.94 -1.48
CA VAL A 126 17.44 8.32 -2.64
C VAL A 126 18.28 9.57 -2.35
N LEU A 127 17.68 10.60 -1.73
CA LEU A 127 18.40 11.83 -1.36
C LEU A 127 19.53 11.55 -0.37
N ARG A 128 19.31 10.65 0.60
CA ARG A 128 20.35 10.23 1.55
C ARG A 128 21.48 9.46 0.86
N VAL A 129 21.16 8.55 -0.06
CA VAL A 129 22.16 7.79 -0.84
C VAL A 129 23.02 8.76 -1.67
N LEU A 130 22.39 9.68 -2.40
CA LEU A 130 23.09 10.68 -3.19
C LEU A 130 23.93 11.63 -2.32
N GLY A 131 23.36 12.12 -1.21
CA GLY A 131 24.05 13.00 -0.28
C GLY A 131 25.27 12.36 0.38
N ALA A 132 25.24 11.05 0.65
CA ALA A 132 26.36 10.32 1.22
C ALA A 132 27.59 10.25 0.30
N VAL A 133 27.39 10.33 -1.02
CA VAL A 133 28.47 10.45 -2.02
C VAL A 133 28.72 11.90 -2.46
N GLY A 134 28.26 12.88 -1.66
CA GLY A 134 28.47 14.31 -1.89
C GLY A 134 27.65 14.91 -3.04
N LYS A 135 26.68 14.18 -3.61
CA LYS A 135 25.80 14.73 -4.65
C LYS A 135 24.75 15.63 -4.00
N GLN A 136 24.76 16.91 -4.38
CA GLN A 136 23.72 17.86 -4.01
C GLN A 136 22.55 17.76 -5.00
N VAL A 137 21.34 17.64 -4.46
CA VAL A 137 20.10 17.70 -5.24
C VAL A 137 19.44 19.04 -4.99
N GLU A 138 19.04 19.71 -6.06
CA GLU A 138 18.39 21.03 -5.99
C GLU A 138 17.13 20.98 -5.11
N ASN A 139 16.96 22.01 -4.28
CA ASN A 139 15.79 22.14 -3.43
C ASN A 139 14.58 22.62 -4.26
N ALA A 140 13.75 21.66 -4.68
CA ALA A 140 12.54 21.94 -5.46
C ALA A 140 11.50 22.82 -4.74
N ASP A 141 11.56 22.93 -3.41
CA ASP A 141 10.63 23.73 -2.61
C ASP A 141 10.94 25.24 -2.67
N ALA A 142 12.08 25.62 -3.26
CA ALA A 142 12.44 27.02 -3.52
C ALA A 142 11.70 27.63 -4.72
N TYR A 143 10.94 26.82 -5.47
CA TYR A 143 10.29 27.22 -6.71
C TYR A 143 8.76 27.10 -6.62
N VAL A 144 8.06 28.07 -7.21
CA VAL A 144 6.62 27.97 -7.46
C VAL A 144 6.42 27.40 -8.87
N TRP A 145 5.67 26.31 -8.96
CA TRP A 145 5.47 25.60 -10.23
C TRP A 145 4.13 26.00 -10.86
N GLU A 146 4.16 26.36 -12.14
CA GLU A 146 2.97 26.52 -12.97
C GLU A 146 2.93 25.46 -14.08
N ARG A 147 1.72 25.19 -14.61
CA ARG A 147 1.55 24.22 -15.69
C ARG A 147 1.89 24.89 -17.03
N ALA A 148 2.98 24.47 -17.65
CA ALA A 148 3.31 24.87 -19.02
C ALA A 148 2.21 24.47 -20.01
N LYS A 149 1.76 25.42 -20.83
CA LYS A 149 0.83 25.21 -21.94
C LYS A 149 1.60 25.17 -23.25
N PRO A 150 1.12 24.43 -24.26
CA PRO A 150 1.76 24.40 -25.58
C PRO A 150 1.81 25.76 -26.30
N THR A 151 0.98 26.72 -25.87
CA THR A 151 0.89 28.07 -26.43
C THR A 151 1.81 29.07 -25.74
N ASP A 152 2.45 28.70 -24.63
CA ASP A 152 3.36 29.61 -23.93
C ASP A 152 4.65 29.74 -24.75
N GLU A 153 5.15 30.97 -24.89
CA GLU A 153 6.31 31.29 -25.74
C GLU A 153 7.57 30.50 -25.31
N ASP A 154 7.68 30.26 -24.00
CA ASP A 154 8.83 29.60 -23.39
C ASP A 154 8.69 28.06 -23.38
N CYS A 155 7.57 27.52 -23.86
CA CYS A 155 7.28 26.09 -23.81
C CYS A 155 7.90 25.36 -25.00
N PRO A 156 8.92 24.50 -24.79
CA PRO A 156 9.53 23.76 -25.89
C PRO A 156 8.54 22.79 -26.53
N PRO A 157 8.77 22.39 -27.80
CA PRO A 157 7.99 21.34 -28.44
C PRO A 157 7.94 20.06 -27.60
N VAL A 158 6.82 19.35 -27.66
CA VAL A 158 6.59 18.11 -26.88
C VAL A 158 7.70 17.07 -27.09
N ALA A 159 8.21 16.93 -28.32
CA ALA A 159 9.32 16.02 -28.62
C ALA A 159 10.60 16.37 -27.81
N SER A 160 10.92 17.65 -27.71
CA SER A 160 12.08 18.15 -26.94
C SER A 160 11.90 17.92 -25.44
N LEU A 161 10.68 18.15 -24.92
CA LEU A 161 10.35 17.86 -23.52
C LEU A 161 10.48 16.36 -23.22
N LEU A 162 9.97 15.49 -24.09
CA LEU A 162 10.10 14.05 -23.95
C LEU A 162 11.58 13.62 -23.94
N MET A 163 12.38 14.11 -24.89
CA MET A 163 13.81 13.84 -24.92
C MET A 163 14.51 14.30 -23.64
N ARG A 164 14.19 15.48 -23.12
CA ARG A 164 14.73 15.97 -21.85
C ARG A 164 14.36 15.04 -20.69
N THR A 165 13.09 14.62 -20.58
CA THR A 165 12.66 13.70 -19.51
C THR A 165 13.33 12.32 -19.59
N LEU A 166 13.61 11.82 -20.80
CA LEU A 166 14.34 10.57 -21.01
C LEU A 166 15.80 10.71 -20.58
N THR A 167 16.47 11.78 -21.02
CA THR A 167 17.85 12.09 -20.61
C THR A 167 17.97 12.24 -19.09
N ASP A 168 17.05 12.99 -18.47
CA ASP A 168 17.00 13.15 -17.02
C ASP A 168 16.83 11.80 -16.31
N ARG A 169 15.94 10.94 -16.82
CA ARG A 169 15.71 9.62 -16.24
C ARG A 169 16.91 8.69 -16.39
N LEU A 170 17.62 8.73 -17.51
CA LEU A 170 18.85 7.96 -17.71
C LEU A 170 19.94 8.43 -16.78
N ARG A 171 20.16 9.75 -16.72
CA ARG A 171 21.11 10.39 -15.81
C ARG A 171 20.84 10.01 -14.35
N TRP A 172 19.62 10.20 -13.85
CA TRP A 172 19.28 9.88 -12.45
C TRP A 172 19.47 8.40 -12.11
N ARG A 173 19.20 7.50 -13.07
CA ARG A 173 19.44 6.06 -12.88
C ARG A 173 20.93 5.75 -12.75
N GLN A 174 21.74 6.34 -13.62
CA GLN A 174 23.20 6.17 -13.58
C GLN A 174 23.77 6.76 -12.29
N GLU A 175 23.40 7.99 -11.94
CA GLU A 175 23.84 8.65 -10.70
C GLU A 175 23.49 7.83 -9.45
N TYR A 176 22.27 7.29 -9.40
CA TYR A 176 21.86 6.44 -8.29
C TYR A 176 22.62 5.11 -8.25
N ALA A 177 22.84 4.45 -9.39
CA ALA A 177 23.61 3.20 -9.46
C ALA A 177 25.06 3.41 -9.02
N THR A 178 25.74 4.43 -9.56
CA THR A 178 27.10 4.78 -9.15
C THR A 178 27.19 5.14 -7.67
N ALA A 179 26.17 5.82 -7.11
CA ALA A 179 26.13 6.11 -5.68
C ALA A 179 25.95 4.85 -4.82
N GLN A 180 25.15 3.89 -5.29
CA GLN A 180 25.01 2.59 -4.62
C GLN A 180 26.32 1.80 -4.64
N ASP A 181 27.01 1.75 -5.78
CA ASP A 181 28.29 1.04 -5.92
C ASP A 181 29.35 1.66 -5.01
N ALA A 182 29.50 2.99 -5.02
CA ALA A 182 30.44 3.70 -4.14
C ALA A 182 30.16 3.47 -2.65
N LEU A 183 28.89 3.40 -2.24
CA LEU A 183 28.53 3.09 -0.84
C LEU A 183 28.80 1.62 -0.48
N ALA A 184 28.62 0.69 -1.41
CA ALA A 184 28.95 -0.71 -1.20
C ALA A 184 30.46 -0.89 -1.01
N ASP A 185 31.29 -0.19 -1.80
CA ASP A 185 32.74 -0.17 -1.66
C ASP A 185 33.17 0.40 -0.30
N LEU A 186 32.56 1.52 0.13
CA LEU A 186 32.83 2.11 1.45
C LEU A 186 32.45 1.16 2.59
N SER A 187 31.31 0.48 2.49
CA SER A 187 30.88 -0.52 3.47
C SER A 187 31.77 -1.76 3.51
N ALA A 188 32.53 -2.05 2.45
CA ALA A 188 33.52 -3.13 2.41
C ALA A 188 34.89 -2.70 2.97
N THR A 189 35.10 -1.40 3.20
CA THR A 189 36.35 -0.84 3.75
C THR A 189 36.32 -0.51 5.24
N GLU A 190 35.21 -0.73 5.96
CA GLU A 190 35.25 -0.71 7.42
C GLU A 190 35.93 -1.98 7.94
N PRO A 191 37.12 -1.92 8.57
CA PRO A 191 37.62 -3.05 9.31
C PRO A 191 36.67 -3.30 10.48
N ALA A 192 36.42 -4.57 10.77
CA ALA A 192 35.65 -5.02 11.92
C ALA A 192 36.38 -4.70 13.24
N ASP A 193 36.46 -3.42 13.60
CA ASP A 193 37.03 -2.98 14.88
C ASP A 193 35.89 -2.63 15.84
N ARG A 194 35.35 -3.68 16.47
CA ARG A 194 34.81 -3.63 17.83
C ARG A 194 35.13 -4.93 18.56
N ALA A 195 36.39 -5.03 18.97
CA ALA A 195 36.79 -5.82 20.14
C ALA A 195 37.38 -4.85 21.17
N ALA A 196 36.59 -4.54 22.21
CA ALA A 196 37.02 -4.20 23.57
C ALA A 196 35.78 -4.15 24.47
#